data_AF-A0A7M3DWA7-F1
#
_entry.id   AF-A0A7M3DWA7-F1
#
_cell.length_a   1.000
_cell.length_b   1.000
_cell.length_c   1.000
_cell.angle_alpha   90.00
_cell.angle_beta   90.00
_cell.angle_gamma   90.00
#
_symmetry.space_group_name_H-M   'P 1'
#
loop_
_entity.id
_entity.type
_entity.pdbx_description
1 polymer ?
#
loop_
_entity_poly.entity_id
_entity_poly.type
_entity_poly.pdbx_seq_one_letter_code
_entity_poly.pdbx_strand_id
1 'polypeptide(L)'
;MTQNERRRVTTTAKLYREAAVLVRLGDRMRFEGIIGDAIKYVGRYLTTETAGWLLPELENYVHDFGGGPVRAHPLLLDAHDLLTAFRDGGEDFLAPDDLQEVRRLYAQSVALKKYCAADMPTLHDICRRYISVFAEAVADDLGVDNWEVDDILQQRLRKGDLFASPRVQGLLDYDFDLDDYIQIELSDGVIKVKCPEPALDTVFGEYQQSLRNGGAMDAISSGGHLFDFVSMEARTVNGELVAHDCQRFPPDRQVARRLISMTDGLRVLLDPEVALLALKQDFGLKPSYSPHRSQRSSSGSY
;
A
#
# COMPACT_ATOMS: atom_id res chain seq x y z
N MET A 1 -21.90 -42.52 -3.15
CA MET A 1 -20.98 -41.60 -3.85
C MET A 1 -21.49 -40.20 -3.55
N THR A 2 -20.86 -39.31 -2.79
CA THR A 2 -19.47 -39.12 -2.30
C THR A 2 -19.57 -38.50 -0.89
N GLN A 3 -19.06 -39.12 0.18
CA GLN A 3 -17.75 -38.85 0.81
C GLN A 3 -17.34 -37.37 0.90
N ASN A 4 -17.29 -36.84 2.14
CA ASN A 4 -16.55 -35.66 2.61
C ASN A 4 -17.05 -34.24 2.25
N GLU A 5 -18.29 -33.90 2.59
CA GLU A 5 -18.60 -32.50 2.94
C GLU A 5 -17.99 -32.21 4.33
N ARG A 6 -16.74 -31.72 4.32
CA ARG A 6 -16.03 -31.30 5.54
C ARG A 6 -16.85 -30.19 6.21
N ARG A 7 -17.51 -30.54 7.31
CA ARG A 7 -18.07 -29.60 8.31
C ARG A 7 -17.03 -28.51 8.58
N ARG A 8 -17.27 -27.28 8.13
CA ARG A 8 -16.45 -26.11 8.49
C ARG A 8 -16.93 -25.62 9.86
N VAL A 9 -16.08 -25.82 10.85
CA VAL A 9 -16.31 -25.53 12.26
C VAL A 9 -15.66 -24.16 12.50
N THR A 10 -16.45 -23.15 12.87
CA THR A 10 -15.91 -21.85 13.31
C THR A 10 -15.05 -22.04 14.54
N THR A 11 -14.08 -21.15 14.72
CA THR A 11 -13.02 -21.19 15.73
C THR A 11 -13.63 -21.39 17.14
N THR A 12 -14.68 -20.65 17.47
CA THR A 12 -15.42 -20.77 18.74
C THR A 12 -16.28 -22.05 18.91
N ALA A 13 -16.41 -22.90 17.88
CA ALA A 13 -17.34 -24.03 17.90
C ALA A 13 -16.84 -25.32 18.57
N LYS A 14 -15.58 -25.43 18.99
CA LYS A 14 -15.16 -26.61 19.79
C LYS A 14 -15.60 -26.53 21.26
N LEU A 15 -15.56 -25.35 21.88
CA LEU A 15 -15.88 -25.16 23.31
C LEU A 15 -17.37 -24.96 23.58
N TYR A 16 -18.15 -24.43 22.63
CA TYR A 16 -19.53 -23.98 22.85
C TYR A 16 -20.59 -24.70 22.02
N ARG A 17 -20.21 -25.82 21.36
CA ARG A 17 -21.06 -26.60 20.45
C ARG A 17 -22.39 -27.04 21.05
N GLU A 18 -22.44 -27.25 22.36
CA GLU A 18 -23.61 -27.74 23.07
C GLU A 18 -24.53 -26.62 23.56
N ALA A 19 -24.03 -25.38 23.65
CA ALA A 19 -24.79 -24.25 24.19
C ALA A 19 -25.45 -23.39 23.10
N ALA A 20 -24.98 -23.45 21.84
CA ALA A 20 -25.34 -22.49 20.81
C ALA A 20 -26.46 -22.93 19.86
N VAL A 21 -27.42 -22.03 19.62
CA VAL A 21 -28.37 -22.15 18.50
C VAL A 21 -27.61 -21.84 17.22
N LEU A 22 -27.35 -22.87 16.43
CA LEU A 22 -26.65 -22.79 15.16
C LEU A 22 -27.66 -22.48 14.05
N VAL A 23 -27.42 -21.42 13.27
CA VAL A 23 -28.18 -21.13 12.05
C VAL A 23 -27.30 -21.42 10.84
N ARG A 24 -27.82 -22.18 9.89
CA ARG A 24 -27.15 -22.48 8.61
C ARG A 24 -27.49 -21.39 7.60
N LEU A 25 -26.48 -20.59 7.23
CA LEU A 25 -26.58 -19.60 6.14
C LEU A 25 -25.68 -20.08 5.00
N GLY A 26 -26.27 -20.75 4.02
CA GLY A 26 -25.55 -21.44 2.95
C GLY A 26 -24.75 -22.63 3.49
N ASP A 27 -23.44 -22.66 3.23
CA ASP A 27 -22.51 -23.70 3.70
C ASP A 27 -21.79 -23.35 5.00
N ARG A 28 -22.20 -22.26 5.66
CA ARG A 28 -21.60 -21.76 6.90
C ARG A 28 -22.53 -21.95 8.09
N MET A 29 -21.92 -22.29 9.23
CA MET A 29 -22.59 -22.36 10.53
C MET A 29 -22.29 -21.05 11.26
N ARG A 30 -23.33 -20.29 11.61
CA ARG A 30 -23.19 -19.05 12.37
C ARG A 30 -23.82 -19.18 13.75
N PHE A 31 -23.25 -18.44 14.70
CA PHE A 31 -23.84 -18.25 16.02
C PHE A 31 -24.74 -17.02 16.02
N GLU A 32 -26.02 -17.18 16.34
CA GLU A 32 -27.00 -16.08 16.35
C GLU A 32 -27.72 -15.95 17.70
N GLY A 33 -28.37 -14.79 17.90
CA GLY A 33 -29.12 -14.46 19.11
C GLY A 33 -28.26 -14.32 20.37
N ILE A 34 -28.90 -14.45 21.53
CA ILE A 34 -28.28 -14.25 22.86
C ILE A 34 -27.05 -15.14 23.06
N ILE A 35 -27.07 -16.36 22.51
CA ILE A 35 -25.93 -17.26 22.65
C ILE A 35 -24.79 -16.85 21.73
N GLY A 36 -25.07 -16.39 20.50
CA GLY A 36 -24.05 -15.78 19.65
C GLY A 36 -23.39 -14.57 20.30
N ASP A 37 -24.17 -13.71 20.96
CA ASP A 37 -23.64 -12.57 21.71
C ASP A 37 -22.81 -13.00 22.92
N ALA A 38 -23.23 -14.03 23.65
CA ALA A 38 -22.46 -14.60 24.75
C ALA A 38 -21.14 -15.24 24.26
N ILE A 39 -21.14 -15.91 23.11
CA ILE A 39 -19.94 -16.50 22.50
C ILE A 39 -18.99 -15.40 22.05
N LYS A 40 -19.48 -14.34 21.39
CA LYS A 40 -18.68 -13.16 21.05
C LYS A 40 -18.08 -12.51 22.29
N TYR A 41 -18.88 -12.36 23.35
CA TYR A 41 -18.42 -11.82 24.63
C TYR A 41 -17.26 -12.66 25.17
N VAL A 42 -17.42 -13.99 25.28
CA VAL A 42 -16.36 -14.85 25.80
C VAL A 42 -15.14 -14.88 24.89
N GLY A 43 -15.34 -14.93 23.56
CA GLY A 43 -14.28 -14.90 22.55
C GLY A 43 -13.35 -13.69 22.71
N ARG A 44 -13.90 -12.51 22.99
CA ARG A 44 -13.12 -11.28 23.26
C ARG A 44 -12.19 -11.37 24.47
N TYR A 45 -12.42 -12.32 25.38
CA TYR A 45 -11.58 -12.56 26.55
C TYR A 45 -10.69 -13.80 26.40
N LEU A 46 -10.79 -14.55 25.29
CA LEU A 46 -9.87 -15.65 25.01
C LEU A 46 -8.52 -15.09 24.55
N THR A 47 -7.43 -15.77 24.94
CA THR A 47 -6.09 -15.41 24.49
C THR A 47 -5.90 -15.80 23.02
N THR A 48 -5.06 -15.06 22.30
CA THR A 48 -4.55 -15.43 20.97
C THR A 48 -4.00 -16.86 20.91
N GLU A 49 -3.33 -17.34 21.97
CA GLU A 49 -2.86 -18.72 22.08
C GLU A 49 -4.02 -19.72 22.03
N THR A 50 -5.11 -19.45 22.76
CA THR A 50 -6.31 -20.31 22.78
C THR A 50 -7.06 -20.25 21.45
N ALA A 51 -7.12 -19.08 20.81
CA ALA A 51 -7.67 -18.91 19.47
C ALA A 51 -6.86 -19.69 18.41
N GLY A 52 -5.55 -19.87 18.62
CA GLY A 52 -4.69 -20.60 17.70
C GLY A 52 -4.99 -22.09 17.58
N TRP A 53 -5.48 -22.74 18.65
CA TRP A 53 -5.93 -24.14 18.62
C TRP A 53 -7.15 -24.40 17.74
N LEU A 54 -7.81 -23.33 17.31
CA LEU A 54 -9.14 -23.33 16.76
C LEU A 54 -9.15 -22.89 15.28
N LEU A 55 -8.12 -22.16 14.85
CA LEU A 55 -7.92 -21.82 13.44
C LEU A 55 -7.48 -23.07 12.67
N PRO A 56 -7.88 -23.23 11.40
CA PRO A 56 -7.37 -24.29 10.55
C PRO A 56 -5.83 -24.29 10.56
N GLU A 57 -5.18 -25.47 10.57
CA GLU A 57 -3.72 -25.63 10.42
C GLU A 57 -3.27 -25.26 8.97
N LEU A 58 -3.58 -24.05 8.53
CA LEU A 58 -3.21 -23.52 7.23
C LEU A 58 -2.05 -22.55 7.44
N GLU A 59 -0.89 -23.10 7.82
CA GLU A 59 0.33 -22.34 8.12
C GLU A 59 0.84 -21.47 6.95
N ASN A 60 0.21 -21.52 5.77
CA ASN A 60 0.57 -20.73 4.59
C ASN A 60 -0.66 -20.11 3.90
N TYR A 61 -1.69 -19.74 4.68
CA TYR A 61 -2.86 -19.11 4.10
C TYR A 61 -2.55 -17.71 3.53
N VAL A 62 -2.86 -17.51 2.25
CA VAL A 62 -2.68 -16.26 1.53
C VAL A 62 -3.99 -15.80 0.89
N HIS A 63 -4.17 -14.49 0.77
CA HIS A 63 -5.27 -13.84 0.06
C HIS A 63 -4.70 -12.85 -0.97
N ASP A 64 -5.37 -12.70 -2.11
CA ASP A 64 -4.97 -11.76 -3.16
C ASP A 64 -5.94 -10.59 -3.19
N PHE A 65 -5.44 -9.41 -2.80
CA PHE A 65 -6.20 -8.16 -2.77
C PHE A 65 -6.13 -7.39 -4.10
N GLY A 66 -5.56 -7.99 -5.16
CA GLY A 66 -5.40 -7.39 -6.49
C GLY A 66 -3.96 -7.06 -6.87
N GLY A 67 -3.02 -7.07 -5.91
CA GLY A 67 -1.58 -6.87 -6.12
C GLY A 67 -0.73 -8.12 -5.97
N GLY A 68 -1.34 -9.28 -5.72
CA GLY A 68 -0.68 -10.57 -5.52
C GLY A 68 -0.92 -11.17 -4.13
N PRO A 69 -0.38 -12.37 -3.87
CA PRO A 69 -0.67 -13.10 -2.63
C PRO A 69 -0.01 -12.45 -1.41
N VAL A 70 -0.82 -12.16 -0.39
CA VAL A 70 -0.42 -11.64 0.91
C VAL A 70 -0.77 -12.66 2.00
N ARG A 71 0.07 -12.81 3.03
CA ARG A 71 -0.27 -13.69 4.17
C ARG A 71 -1.52 -13.17 4.86
N ALA A 72 -2.52 -14.04 4.96
CA ALA A 72 -3.83 -13.68 5.50
C ALA A 72 -4.20 -14.48 6.77
N HIS A 73 -3.34 -15.40 7.21
CA HIS A 73 -3.58 -16.12 8.46
C HIS A 73 -3.49 -15.17 9.67
N PRO A 74 -4.55 -15.01 10.49
CA PRO A 74 -4.62 -13.97 11.52
C PRO A 74 -3.55 -14.07 12.62
N LEU A 75 -2.96 -15.25 12.82
CA LEU A 75 -1.85 -15.46 13.77
C LEU A 75 -0.46 -15.23 13.18
N LEU A 76 -0.31 -15.27 11.86
CA LEU A 76 1.01 -15.32 11.20
C LEU A 76 1.32 -14.03 10.44
N LEU A 77 0.29 -13.31 10.00
CA LEU A 77 0.47 -12.05 9.31
C LEU A 77 1.09 -11.00 10.24
N ASP A 78 1.79 -10.02 9.69
CA ASP A 78 2.33 -8.88 10.44
C ASP A 78 1.85 -7.55 9.85
N ALA A 79 2.26 -6.42 10.44
CA ALA A 79 1.83 -5.09 10.01
C ALA A 79 2.20 -4.78 8.55
N HIS A 80 3.27 -5.38 8.02
CA HIS A 80 3.62 -5.22 6.61
C HIS A 80 2.64 -6.00 5.70
N ASP A 81 2.10 -7.15 6.14
CA ASP A 81 1.06 -7.83 5.34
C ASP A 81 -0.21 -6.98 5.27
N LEU A 82 -0.62 -6.38 6.39
CA LEU A 82 -1.76 -5.45 6.42
C LEU A 82 -1.50 -4.24 5.53
N LEU A 83 -0.31 -3.66 5.58
CA LEU A 83 0.08 -2.53 4.73
C LEU A 83 -0.02 -2.88 3.24
N THR A 84 0.48 -4.06 2.83
CA THR A 84 0.35 -4.52 1.43
C THR A 84 -1.12 -4.68 1.04
N ALA A 85 -1.93 -5.31 1.88
CA ALA A 85 -3.36 -5.49 1.61
C ALA A 85 -4.11 -4.16 1.47
N PHE A 86 -3.80 -3.18 2.35
CA PHE A 86 -4.36 -1.84 2.26
C PHE A 86 -3.88 -1.09 1.01
N ARG A 87 -2.64 -1.30 0.56
CA ARG A 87 -2.16 -0.71 -0.70
C ARG A 87 -2.91 -1.27 -1.90
N ASP A 88 -3.14 -2.59 -1.91
CA ASP A 88 -3.69 -3.29 -3.07
C ASP A 88 -5.21 -3.12 -3.21
N GLY A 89 -5.95 -3.04 -2.10
CA GLY A 89 -7.42 -2.91 -2.10
C GLY A 89 -7.97 -1.62 -1.50
N GLY A 90 -7.11 -0.73 -0.99
CA GLY A 90 -7.54 0.40 -0.14
C GLY A 90 -8.24 1.55 -0.85
N GLU A 91 -8.21 1.62 -2.19
CA GLU A 91 -8.85 2.72 -2.92
C GLU A 91 -10.36 2.81 -2.65
N ASP A 92 -11.00 1.69 -2.32
CA ASP A 92 -12.45 1.62 -2.09
C ASP A 92 -12.88 2.03 -0.67
N PHE A 93 -11.96 2.02 0.31
CA PHE A 93 -12.34 2.15 1.72
C PHE A 93 -11.43 3.01 2.60
N LEU A 94 -10.23 3.37 2.13
CA LEU A 94 -9.34 4.26 2.87
C LEU A 94 -9.78 5.72 2.69
N ALA A 95 -9.66 6.50 3.75
CA ALA A 95 -9.71 7.95 3.61
C ALA A 95 -8.55 8.42 2.70
N PRO A 96 -8.72 9.50 1.90
CA PRO A 96 -7.69 9.97 0.96
C PRO A 96 -6.31 10.15 1.60
N ASP A 97 -6.25 10.74 2.80
CA ASP A 97 -5.00 10.95 3.54
C ASP A 97 -4.36 9.62 3.95
N ASP A 98 -5.16 8.65 4.40
CA ASP A 98 -4.65 7.34 4.79
C ASP A 98 -4.19 6.53 3.58
N LEU A 99 -4.84 6.68 2.42
CA LEU A 99 -4.40 6.08 1.17
C LEU A 99 -3.02 6.61 0.75
N GLN A 100 -2.79 7.92 0.88
CA GLN A 100 -1.50 8.53 0.60
C GLN A 100 -0.41 8.04 1.56
N GLU A 101 -0.73 7.88 2.84
CA GLU A 101 0.20 7.35 3.84
C GLU A 101 0.49 5.86 3.63
N VAL A 102 -0.53 5.05 3.31
CA VAL A 102 -0.35 3.64 2.95
C VAL A 102 0.59 3.49 1.76
N ARG A 103 0.38 4.28 0.70
CA ARG A 103 1.26 4.26 -0.48
C ARG A 103 2.69 4.68 -0.14
N ARG A 104 2.86 5.74 0.66
CA ARG A 104 4.18 6.21 1.14
C ARG A 104 4.92 5.14 1.93
N LEU A 105 4.27 4.61 2.97
CA LEU A 105 4.85 3.60 3.86
C LEU A 105 5.20 2.33 3.07
N TYR A 106 4.33 1.91 2.15
CA TYR A 106 4.60 0.75 1.29
C TYR A 106 5.80 1.00 0.37
N ALA A 107 5.87 2.16 -0.27
CA ALA A 107 7.02 2.52 -1.11
C ALA A 107 8.31 2.55 -0.29
N GLN A 108 8.30 3.11 0.93
CA GLN A 108 9.46 3.11 1.82
C GLN A 108 9.88 1.69 2.23
N SER A 109 8.93 0.82 2.57
CA SER A 109 9.21 -0.56 2.99
C SER A 109 9.81 -1.40 1.86
N VAL A 110 9.33 -1.20 0.62
CA VAL A 110 9.76 -1.98 -0.54
C VAL A 110 11.02 -1.41 -1.19
N ALA A 111 11.08 -0.10 -1.42
CA ALA A 111 12.16 0.55 -2.15
C ALA A 111 13.37 0.85 -1.25
N LEU A 112 13.14 1.42 -0.07
CA LEU A 112 14.22 1.82 0.84
C LEU A 112 14.54 0.76 1.89
N LYS A 113 13.55 -0.09 2.21
CA LYS A 113 13.59 -1.01 3.35
C LYS A 113 13.83 -0.28 4.68
N LYS A 114 13.17 0.87 4.83
CA LYS A 114 13.32 1.75 5.99
C LYS A 114 11.98 2.34 6.43
N TYR A 115 11.83 2.52 7.72
CA TYR A 115 10.80 3.33 8.38
C TYR A 115 11.49 4.27 9.36
N CYS A 116 11.00 5.51 9.45
CA CYS A 116 11.42 6.42 10.50
C CYS A 116 10.64 6.11 11.79
N ALA A 117 11.08 6.68 12.92
CA ALA A 117 10.39 6.46 14.20
C ALA A 117 8.92 6.93 14.19
N ALA A 118 8.61 7.98 13.43
CA ALA A 118 7.26 8.53 13.31
C ALA A 118 6.33 7.67 12.41
N ASP A 119 6.90 6.87 11.50
CA ASP A 119 6.12 5.98 10.62
C ASP A 119 5.42 4.86 11.41
N MET A 120 6.00 4.43 12.53
CA MET A 120 5.48 3.31 13.32
C MET A 120 4.15 3.63 14.02
N PRO A 121 4.00 4.76 14.74
CA PRO A 121 2.70 5.23 15.21
C PRO A 121 1.66 5.39 14.11
N THR A 122 2.05 5.95 12.96
CA THR A 122 1.16 6.15 11.80
C THR A 122 0.64 4.82 11.27
N LEU A 123 1.53 3.85 11.05
CA LEU A 123 1.17 2.50 10.61
C LEU A 123 0.26 1.82 11.64
N HIS A 124 0.53 2.00 12.94
CA HIS A 124 -0.33 1.52 14.01
C HIS A 124 -1.74 2.10 13.94
N ASP A 125 -1.88 3.41 13.72
CA ASP A 125 -3.18 4.06 13.60
C ASP A 125 -3.94 3.69 12.33
N ILE A 126 -3.25 3.48 11.21
CA ILE A 126 -3.84 2.93 9.99
C ILE A 126 -4.37 1.51 10.26
N CYS A 127 -3.53 0.60 10.80
CA CYS A 127 -3.96 -0.74 11.16
C CYS A 127 -5.16 -0.73 12.11
N ARG A 128 -5.13 0.10 13.16
CA ARG A 128 -6.23 0.25 14.12
C ARG A 128 -7.56 0.59 13.46
N ARG A 129 -7.55 1.47 12.45
CA ARG A 129 -8.75 1.94 11.75
C ARG A 129 -9.29 0.91 10.75
N TYR A 130 -8.42 0.16 10.10
CA TYR A 130 -8.80 -0.65 8.93
C TYR A 130 -8.70 -2.17 9.11
N ILE A 131 -8.27 -2.68 10.29
CA ILE A 131 -8.26 -4.12 10.59
C ILE A 131 -9.63 -4.78 10.35
N SER A 132 -10.73 -4.11 10.69
CA SER A 132 -12.06 -4.70 10.52
C SER A 132 -12.42 -4.91 9.05
N VAL A 133 -11.96 -4.03 8.15
CA VAL A 133 -12.15 -4.18 6.70
C VAL A 133 -11.33 -5.38 6.18
N PHE A 134 -10.06 -5.48 6.61
CA PHE A 134 -9.23 -6.64 6.28
C PHE A 134 -9.86 -7.95 6.78
N ALA A 135 -10.37 -7.95 8.02
CA ALA A 135 -10.99 -9.12 8.63
C ALA A 135 -12.21 -9.60 7.85
N GLU A 136 -13.05 -8.67 7.37
CA GLU A 136 -14.19 -8.99 6.52
C GLU A 136 -13.75 -9.65 5.20
N ALA A 137 -12.72 -9.12 4.54
CA ALA A 137 -12.23 -9.65 3.26
C ALA A 137 -11.69 -11.08 3.37
N VAL A 138 -11.01 -11.44 4.46
CA VAL A 138 -10.34 -12.75 4.59
C VAL A 138 -11.16 -13.80 5.34
N ALA A 139 -12.14 -13.40 6.15
CA ALA A 139 -12.92 -14.33 6.97
C ALA A 139 -13.71 -15.34 6.13
N ASP A 140 -14.23 -14.88 5.00
CA ASP A 140 -15.01 -15.66 4.06
C ASP A 140 -14.23 -16.86 3.49
N ASP A 141 -12.97 -16.62 3.16
CA ASP A 141 -12.08 -17.64 2.62
C ASP A 141 -11.57 -18.60 3.70
N LEU A 142 -11.29 -18.07 4.89
CA LEU A 142 -10.93 -18.86 6.08
C LEU A 142 -12.10 -19.72 6.57
N GLY A 143 -13.34 -19.41 6.15
CA GLY A 143 -14.54 -20.10 6.58
C GLY A 143 -14.88 -19.85 8.05
N VAL A 144 -14.51 -18.68 8.57
CA VAL A 144 -14.76 -18.22 9.94
C VAL A 144 -15.64 -16.97 9.92
N ASP A 145 -16.14 -16.53 11.06
CA ASP A 145 -16.85 -15.26 11.13
C ASP A 145 -15.85 -14.08 11.20
N ASN A 146 -16.20 -12.96 10.57
CA ASN A 146 -15.36 -11.75 10.50
C ASN A 146 -14.90 -11.24 11.88
N TRP A 147 -15.78 -11.29 12.88
CA TRP A 147 -15.48 -10.83 14.23
C TRP A 147 -14.37 -11.65 14.90
N GLU A 148 -14.20 -12.94 14.55
CA GLU A 148 -13.12 -13.77 15.10
C GLU A 148 -11.76 -13.31 14.58
N VAL A 149 -11.67 -13.02 13.28
CA VAL A 149 -10.47 -12.49 12.65
C VAL A 149 -10.15 -11.09 13.20
N ASP A 150 -11.15 -10.22 13.25
CA ASP A 150 -11.02 -8.86 13.78
C ASP A 150 -10.50 -8.88 15.22
N ASP A 151 -11.11 -9.67 16.11
CA ASP A 151 -10.71 -9.70 17.52
C ASP A 151 -9.28 -10.23 17.69
N ILE A 152 -8.88 -11.28 16.96
CA ILE A 152 -7.50 -11.79 16.97
C ILE A 152 -6.51 -10.70 16.55
N LEU A 153 -6.78 -10.00 15.45
CA LEU A 153 -5.91 -8.95 14.94
C LEU A 153 -5.87 -7.74 15.89
N GLN A 154 -7.00 -7.35 16.48
CA GLN A 154 -7.07 -6.29 17.48
C GLN A 154 -6.34 -6.67 18.77
N GLN A 155 -6.37 -7.93 19.20
CA GLN A 155 -5.57 -8.40 20.33
C GLN A 155 -4.07 -8.33 20.03
N ARG A 156 -3.65 -8.78 18.84
CA ARG A 156 -2.25 -8.72 18.40
C ARG A 156 -1.78 -7.27 18.22
N LEU A 157 -2.63 -6.38 17.73
CA LEU A 157 -2.36 -4.94 17.66
C LEU A 157 -2.09 -4.36 19.06
N ARG A 158 -3.00 -4.60 20.01
CA ARG A 158 -2.88 -4.12 21.41
C ARG A 158 -1.62 -4.65 22.12
N LYS A 159 -1.18 -5.86 21.80
CA LYS A 159 0.06 -6.46 22.34
C LYS A 159 1.33 -6.01 21.62
N GLY A 160 1.22 -5.40 20.45
CA GLY A 160 2.35 -5.07 19.58
C GLY A 160 2.86 -6.24 18.74
N ASP A 161 2.22 -7.40 18.78
CA ASP A 161 2.63 -8.63 18.08
C ASP A 161 2.65 -8.46 16.55
N LEU A 162 1.81 -7.56 16.01
CA LEU A 162 1.80 -7.23 14.57
C LEU A 162 3.09 -6.51 14.14
N PHE A 163 3.74 -5.78 15.05
CA PHE A 163 4.95 -5.00 14.78
C PHE A 163 6.21 -5.72 15.23
N ALA A 164 6.09 -6.74 16.09
CA ALA A 164 7.22 -7.48 16.65
C ALA A 164 7.92 -8.40 15.64
N SER A 165 7.41 -8.55 14.41
CA SER A 165 8.03 -9.44 13.43
C SER A 165 9.42 -8.92 13.02
N PRO A 166 10.42 -9.80 12.78
CA PRO A 166 11.73 -9.38 12.30
C PRO A 166 11.66 -8.60 10.99
N ARG A 167 10.64 -8.86 10.17
CA ARG A 167 10.40 -8.13 8.92
C ARG A 167 10.03 -6.67 9.18
N VAL A 168 9.21 -6.38 10.17
CA VAL A 168 8.81 -5.01 10.50
C VAL A 168 9.90 -4.31 11.33
N GLN A 169 10.44 -4.98 12.35
CA GLN A 169 11.50 -4.45 13.20
C GLN A 169 12.79 -4.15 12.41
N GLY A 170 13.13 -4.99 11.44
CA GLY A 170 14.32 -4.81 10.60
C GLY A 170 14.25 -3.61 9.64
N LEU A 171 13.08 -2.98 9.50
CA LEU A 171 12.91 -1.77 8.69
C LEU A 171 13.09 -0.49 9.52
N LEU A 172 13.01 -0.56 10.85
CA LEU A 172 13.11 0.64 11.67
C LEU A 172 14.54 1.20 11.67
N ASP A 173 14.69 2.42 11.19
CA ASP A 173 15.94 3.17 11.15
C ASP A 173 15.72 4.54 11.83
N TYR A 174 16.33 4.73 13.00
CA TYR A 174 16.15 5.96 13.80
C TYR A 174 16.86 7.18 13.19
N ASP A 175 17.84 6.95 12.31
CA ASP A 175 18.60 8.01 11.64
C ASP A 175 18.03 8.29 10.23
N PHE A 176 16.97 7.59 9.83
CA PHE A 176 16.34 7.80 8.54
C PHE A 176 15.43 9.03 8.54
N ASP A 177 15.79 10.00 7.70
CA ASP A 177 14.97 11.14 7.36
C ASP A 177 14.47 11.01 5.92
N LEU A 178 13.16 11.15 5.72
CA LEU A 178 12.54 11.07 4.40
C LEU A 178 12.84 12.32 3.56
N ASP A 179 13.08 13.48 4.19
CA ASP A 179 13.35 14.72 3.48
C ASP A 179 14.77 14.75 2.86
N ASP A 180 15.64 13.82 3.24
CA ASP A 180 16.95 13.60 2.59
C ASP A 180 16.86 12.90 1.22
N TYR A 181 15.67 12.43 0.83
CA TYR A 181 15.47 11.61 -0.37
C TYR A 181 14.69 12.38 -1.44
N ILE A 182 15.09 12.18 -2.70
CA ILE A 182 14.26 12.54 -3.85
C ILE A 182 13.07 11.58 -3.88
N GLN A 183 11.86 12.12 -3.91
CA GLN A 183 10.64 11.31 -3.92
C GLN A 183 10.05 11.35 -5.32
N ILE A 184 9.89 10.19 -5.95
CA ILE A 184 9.24 10.04 -7.26
C ILE A 184 8.05 9.10 -7.06
N GLU A 185 6.84 9.64 -7.15
CA GLU A 185 5.61 8.90 -6.91
C GLU A 185 4.60 9.05 -8.04
N LEU A 186 3.71 8.06 -8.19
CA LEU A 186 2.57 8.14 -9.12
C LEU A 186 1.29 8.34 -8.30
N SER A 187 0.66 9.51 -8.43
CA SER A 187 -0.61 9.79 -7.78
C SER A 187 -1.52 10.62 -8.68
N ASP A 188 -2.82 10.33 -8.63
CA ASP A 188 -3.85 11.02 -9.41
C ASP A 188 -3.57 11.04 -10.92
N GLY A 189 -2.94 9.98 -11.45
CA GLY A 189 -2.57 9.88 -12.85
C GLY A 189 -1.42 10.80 -13.27
N VAL A 190 -0.63 11.30 -12.33
CA VAL A 190 0.52 12.20 -12.57
C VAL A 190 1.74 11.68 -11.81
N ILE A 191 2.91 11.75 -12.43
CA ILE A 191 4.16 11.48 -11.73
C ILE A 191 4.55 12.76 -10.99
N LYS A 192 4.66 12.69 -9.66
CA LYS A 192 5.10 13.80 -8.81
C LYS A 192 6.56 13.57 -8.40
N VAL A 193 7.36 14.63 -8.47
CA VAL A 193 8.77 14.62 -8.07
C VAL A 193 9.02 15.71 -7.03
N LYS A 194 9.33 15.32 -5.79
CA LYS A 194 9.82 16.22 -4.74
C LYS A 194 11.33 16.06 -4.64
N CYS A 195 12.07 17.15 -4.84
CA CYS A 195 13.52 17.16 -4.75
C CYS A 195 13.97 18.11 -3.64
N PRO A 196 14.70 17.63 -2.61
CA PRO A 196 15.16 18.49 -1.52
C PRO A 196 16.31 19.42 -1.93
N GLU A 197 17.05 19.07 -3.00
CA GLU A 197 18.20 19.84 -3.48
C GLU A 197 17.77 20.85 -4.57
N PRO A 198 17.84 22.18 -4.33
CA PRO A 198 17.32 23.18 -5.27
C PRO A 198 17.98 23.17 -6.65
N ALA A 199 19.28 22.84 -6.71
CA ALA A 199 20.02 22.78 -7.96
C ALA A 199 19.50 21.64 -8.84
N LEU A 200 19.22 20.47 -8.25
CA LEU A 200 18.67 19.33 -8.96
C LEU A 200 17.20 19.50 -9.28
N ASP A 201 16.43 20.11 -8.38
CA ASP A 201 15.05 20.51 -8.63
C ASP A 201 14.96 21.39 -9.90
N THR A 202 15.87 22.34 -10.07
CA THR A 202 15.95 23.16 -11.29
C THR A 202 16.12 22.30 -12.56
N VAL A 203 16.91 21.23 -12.52
CA VAL A 203 17.10 20.32 -13.66
C VAL A 203 15.80 19.57 -14.00
N PHE A 204 15.05 19.12 -13.00
CA PHE A 204 13.71 18.57 -13.22
C PHE A 204 12.78 19.61 -13.87
N GLY A 205 12.88 20.88 -13.44
CA GLY A 205 12.05 21.96 -13.95
C GLY A 205 12.35 22.28 -15.42
N GLU A 206 13.62 22.29 -15.80
CA GLU A 206 14.05 22.42 -17.19
C GLU A 206 13.51 21.27 -18.06
N TYR A 207 13.54 20.04 -17.54
CA TYR A 207 12.98 18.89 -18.24
C TYR A 207 11.46 19.01 -18.40
N GLN A 208 10.75 19.39 -17.34
CA GLN A 208 9.31 19.64 -17.37
C GLN A 208 8.95 20.71 -18.43
N GLN A 209 9.71 21.81 -18.48
CA GLN A 209 9.53 22.86 -19.48
C GLN A 209 9.78 22.33 -20.91
N SER A 210 10.76 21.44 -21.09
CA SER A 210 11.03 20.82 -22.39
C SER A 210 9.86 19.95 -22.89
N LEU A 211 9.22 19.19 -22.00
CA LEU A 211 8.04 18.37 -22.32
C LEU A 211 6.86 19.23 -22.75
N ARG A 212 6.68 20.38 -22.08
CA ARG A 212 5.64 21.36 -22.42
C ARG A 212 5.86 21.95 -23.81
N ASN A 213 7.08 22.40 -24.09
CA ASN A 213 7.42 22.96 -25.41
C ASN A 213 7.23 21.92 -26.53
N GLY A 214 7.33 20.63 -26.22
CA GLY A 214 7.05 19.52 -27.12
C GLY A 214 5.59 19.06 -27.19
N GLY A 215 4.66 19.69 -26.45
CA GLY A 215 3.23 19.32 -26.40
C GLY A 215 2.90 18.06 -25.59
N ALA A 216 3.88 17.41 -24.96
CA ALA A 216 3.65 16.17 -24.20
C ALA A 216 2.87 16.40 -22.88
N MET A 217 2.82 17.64 -22.40
CA MET A 217 2.08 18.03 -21.20
C MET A 217 0.57 18.24 -21.45
N ASP A 218 0.12 18.27 -22.72
CA ASP A 218 -1.28 18.51 -23.08
C ASP A 218 -2.22 17.37 -22.61
N ALA A 219 -1.65 16.17 -22.40
CA ALA A 219 -2.33 15.02 -21.82
C ALA A 219 -2.72 15.23 -20.34
N ILE A 220 -2.06 16.16 -19.63
CA ILE A 220 -2.33 16.46 -18.21
C ILE A 220 -3.30 17.63 -18.08
N SER A 221 -3.22 18.62 -18.96
CA SER A 221 -4.01 19.87 -18.90
C SER A 221 -5.45 19.74 -19.41
N SER A 222 -5.81 18.65 -20.08
CA SER A 222 -7.17 18.39 -20.57
C SER A 222 -8.18 17.99 -19.47
N GLY A 223 -7.72 17.79 -18.23
CA GLY A 223 -8.55 17.51 -17.04
C GLY A 223 -9.16 18.73 -16.34
N GLY A 224 -9.07 19.94 -16.90
CA GLY A 224 -9.83 21.11 -16.42
C GLY A 224 -9.22 21.91 -15.26
N HIS A 225 -8.01 21.57 -14.79
CA HIS A 225 -7.29 22.37 -13.79
C HIS A 225 -6.11 23.11 -14.44
N LEU A 226 -6.05 24.44 -14.28
CA LEU A 226 -4.83 25.20 -14.57
C LEU A 226 -3.73 24.65 -13.65
N PHE A 227 -2.74 23.95 -14.22
CA PHE A 227 -1.60 23.46 -13.46
C PHE A 227 -0.57 24.59 -13.30
N ASP A 228 -0.31 24.98 -12.04
CA ASP A 228 0.88 25.72 -11.66
C ASP A 228 2.10 24.77 -11.64
N PHE A 229 3.24 25.28 -12.13
CA PHE A 229 4.50 24.54 -12.38
C PHE A 229 5.11 23.90 -11.12
N VAL A 230 4.71 24.40 -9.95
CA VAL A 230 4.89 23.82 -8.63
C VAL A 230 3.53 23.94 -7.95
N SER A 231 2.88 22.82 -7.70
CA SER A 231 1.65 22.85 -6.91
C SER A 231 2.03 22.75 -5.45
N MET A 232 1.71 23.77 -4.65
CA MET A 232 1.69 23.65 -3.20
C MET A 232 0.48 22.81 -2.79
N GLU A 233 0.53 21.52 -3.08
CA GLU A 233 -0.43 20.57 -2.52
C GLU A 233 -0.06 20.31 -1.08
N ALA A 234 -1.03 20.40 -0.18
CA ALA A 234 -0.86 19.95 1.18
C ALA A 234 -0.97 18.42 1.19
N ARG A 235 -0.07 17.76 1.92
CA ARG A 235 -0.08 16.31 2.14
C ARG A 235 -0.07 16.02 3.63
N THR A 236 -0.76 14.99 4.07
CA THR A 236 -0.64 14.48 5.43
C THR A 236 0.53 13.51 5.49
N VAL A 237 1.56 13.79 6.29
CA VAL A 237 2.69 12.89 6.57
C VAL A 237 2.76 12.70 8.08
N ASN A 238 2.63 11.46 8.53
CA ASN A 238 2.60 11.10 9.95
C ASN A 238 1.55 11.89 10.76
N GLY A 239 0.40 12.16 10.15
CA GLY A 239 -0.70 12.92 10.75
C GLY A 239 -0.52 14.44 10.73
N GLU A 240 0.60 14.94 10.21
CA GLU A 240 0.88 16.37 10.07
C GLU A 240 0.65 16.84 8.63
N LEU A 241 -0.05 17.96 8.48
CA LEU A 241 -0.25 18.58 7.18
C LEU A 241 1.02 19.34 6.79
N VAL A 242 1.72 18.85 5.77
CA VAL A 242 2.98 19.42 5.25
C VAL A 242 2.79 19.95 3.84
N ALA A 243 3.52 20.99 3.49
CA ALA A 243 3.62 21.44 2.11
C ALA A 243 4.37 20.39 1.28
N HIS A 244 3.77 19.98 0.16
CA HIS A 244 4.33 19.01 -0.76
C HIS A 244 4.63 19.67 -2.10
N ASP A 245 5.64 20.55 -2.07
CA ASP A 245 6.15 21.23 -3.25
C ASP A 245 6.80 20.21 -4.17
N CYS A 246 6.09 19.88 -5.25
CA CYS A 246 6.51 18.87 -6.20
C CYS A 246 6.31 19.33 -7.64
N GLN A 247 7.22 18.86 -8.49
CA GLN A 247 7.09 18.99 -9.93
C GLN A 247 6.26 17.85 -10.49
N ARG A 248 5.52 18.14 -11.56
CA ARG A 248 4.50 17.25 -12.11
C ARG A 248 4.82 16.85 -13.54
N PHE A 249 4.70 15.56 -13.82
CA PHE A 249 5.05 14.98 -15.10
C PHE A 249 3.95 14.03 -15.58
N PRO A 250 3.77 13.86 -16.90
CA PRO A 250 2.72 12.99 -17.42
C PRO A 250 3.08 11.54 -17.09
N PRO A 251 2.08 10.67 -16.92
CA PRO A 251 2.27 9.24 -16.65
C PRO A 251 2.70 8.50 -17.92
N ASP A 252 3.80 8.94 -18.53
CA ASP A 252 4.39 8.40 -19.75
C ASP A 252 5.63 7.56 -19.44
N ARG A 253 5.82 6.47 -20.20
CA ARG A 253 6.93 5.54 -20.03
C ARG A 253 8.30 6.21 -20.22
N GLN A 254 8.48 7.00 -21.26
CA GLN A 254 9.75 7.67 -21.55
C GLN A 254 10.04 8.73 -20.50
N VAL A 255 9.00 9.41 -20.04
CA VAL A 255 9.09 10.36 -18.93
C VAL A 255 9.53 9.66 -17.64
N ALA A 256 8.86 8.59 -17.23
CA ALA A 256 9.24 7.80 -16.05
C ALA A 256 10.69 7.30 -16.14
N ARG A 257 11.09 6.73 -17.28
CA ARG A 257 12.48 6.30 -17.53
C ARG A 257 13.48 7.45 -17.40
N ARG A 258 13.15 8.62 -17.96
CA ARG A 258 14.03 9.78 -17.92
C ARG A 258 14.19 10.28 -16.49
N LEU A 259 13.11 10.41 -15.73
CA LEU A 259 13.13 10.82 -14.33
C LEU A 259 14.00 9.88 -13.49
N ILE A 260 13.82 8.55 -13.62
CA ILE A 260 14.65 7.55 -12.94
C ILE A 260 16.14 7.71 -13.33
N SER A 261 16.44 7.95 -14.61
CA SER A 261 17.82 8.14 -15.07
C SER A 261 18.46 9.43 -14.55
N MET A 262 17.68 10.47 -14.30
CA MET A 262 18.15 11.73 -13.74
C MET A 262 18.56 11.60 -12.27
N THR A 263 18.07 10.55 -11.60
CA THR A 263 18.37 10.25 -10.20
C THR A 263 19.40 9.14 -10.01
N ASP A 264 20.09 8.71 -11.06
CA ASP A 264 21.08 7.64 -10.97
C ASP A 264 22.22 8.00 -10.00
N GLY A 265 22.52 7.11 -9.06
CA GLY A 265 23.51 7.33 -8.01
C GLY A 265 23.07 8.24 -6.85
N LEU A 266 21.81 8.68 -6.81
CA LEU A 266 21.27 9.54 -5.75
C LEU A 266 20.41 8.75 -4.75
N ARG A 267 20.07 9.40 -3.63
CA ARG A 267 19.12 8.87 -2.64
C ARG A 267 17.70 9.12 -3.13
N VAL A 268 16.99 8.04 -3.48
CA VAL A 268 15.66 8.13 -4.11
C VAL A 268 14.69 7.19 -3.42
N LEU A 269 13.54 7.72 -3.03
CA LEU A 269 12.33 6.95 -2.80
C LEU A 269 11.57 6.87 -4.13
N LEU A 270 11.67 5.72 -4.79
CA LEU A 270 10.97 5.46 -6.04
C LEU A 270 9.74 4.59 -5.78
N ASP A 271 8.56 5.13 -6.08
CA ASP A 271 7.32 4.37 -6.08
C ASP A 271 7.41 3.19 -7.07
N PRO A 272 7.11 1.94 -6.63
CA PRO A 272 7.09 0.77 -7.49
C PRO A 272 6.25 0.95 -8.76
N GLU A 273 5.17 1.73 -8.73
CA GLU A 273 4.33 1.96 -9.91
C GLU A 273 5.04 2.79 -10.98
N VAL A 274 5.86 3.76 -10.59
CA VAL A 274 6.70 4.53 -11.52
C VAL A 274 7.77 3.62 -12.13
N ALA A 275 8.38 2.75 -11.31
CA ALA A 275 9.33 1.76 -11.80
C ALA A 275 8.69 0.79 -12.82
N LEU A 276 7.48 0.30 -12.54
CA LEU A 276 6.72 -0.55 -13.44
C LEU A 276 6.34 0.19 -14.73
N LEU A 277 5.87 1.45 -14.62
CA LEU A 277 5.56 2.31 -15.77
C LEU A 277 6.77 2.46 -16.71
N ALA A 278 7.97 2.66 -16.16
CA ALA A 278 9.21 2.75 -16.92
C ALA A 278 9.60 1.43 -17.63
N LEU A 279 9.15 0.30 -17.11
CA LEU A 279 9.45 -1.05 -17.63
C LEU A 279 8.41 -1.60 -18.61
N LYS A 280 7.18 -1.06 -18.65
CA LYS A 280 6.11 -1.52 -19.56
C LYS A 280 6.65 -1.68 -20.99
N GLN A 281 6.58 -2.88 -21.55
CA GLN A 281 6.89 -3.12 -22.96
C GLN A 281 5.65 -2.75 -23.79
N ASP A 282 5.80 -1.83 -24.74
CA ASP A 282 4.73 -1.45 -25.65
C ASP A 282 4.39 -2.61 -26.58
N PHE A 283 3.36 -3.39 -26.27
CA PHE A 283 2.70 -4.27 -27.24
C PHE A 283 1.63 -3.51 -28.07
N GLY A 284 1.77 -2.20 -28.29
CA GLY A 284 0.68 -1.49 -28.96
C GLY A 284 0.79 -0.01 -29.38
N LEU A 285 1.91 0.70 -29.27
CA LEU A 285 1.99 2.07 -29.80
C LEU A 285 3.35 2.32 -30.49
N LYS A 286 3.28 2.77 -31.75
CA LYS A 286 4.46 3.12 -32.57
C LYS A 286 5.20 4.30 -31.91
N PRO A 287 6.54 4.23 -31.77
CA PRO A 287 7.32 5.37 -31.34
C PRO A 287 7.43 6.36 -32.50
N SER A 288 6.91 7.57 -32.33
CA SER A 288 7.27 8.70 -33.20
C SER A 288 7.65 9.91 -32.36
N TYR A 289 8.71 9.75 -31.58
CA TYR A 289 9.54 10.87 -31.18
C TYR A 289 11.01 10.46 -31.24
N SER A 290 11.75 11.08 -32.15
CA SER A 290 13.21 11.05 -32.20
C SER A 290 13.68 12.48 -31.93
N PRO A 291 14.43 12.76 -30.87
CA PRO A 291 14.93 14.11 -30.63
C PRO A 291 15.88 14.49 -31.77
N HIS A 292 15.56 15.57 -32.49
CA HIS A 292 16.48 16.14 -33.46
C HIS A 292 17.73 16.64 -32.73
N ARG A 293 18.84 15.93 -32.96
CA ARG A 293 20.18 16.35 -32.59
C ARG A 293 20.49 17.59 -33.42
N SER A 294 20.47 18.77 -32.81
CA SER A 294 20.97 20.00 -33.41
C SER A 294 22.46 19.81 -33.74
N GLN A 295 22.76 19.55 -35.01
CA GLN A 295 24.11 19.58 -35.53
C GLN A 295 24.61 21.01 -35.39
N ARG A 296 25.60 21.22 -34.51
CA ARG A 296 26.49 22.38 -34.59
C ARG A 296 27.21 22.30 -35.93
N SER A 297 26.77 23.11 -36.89
CA SER A 297 27.53 23.38 -38.10
C SER A 297 28.78 24.17 -37.71
N SER A 298 29.92 23.49 -37.80
CA SER A 298 31.24 24.10 -37.92
C SER A 298 31.31 24.94 -39.21
N SER A 299 31.50 26.24 -39.07
CA SER A 299 32.02 27.13 -40.13
C SER A 299 32.61 28.37 -39.42
N GLY A 300 33.81 28.84 -39.68
CA GLY A 300 34.74 28.44 -40.72
C GLY A 300 36.11 29.11 -40.52
N SER A 301 37.07 28.58 -41.26
CA SER A 301 38.35 29.21 -41.53
C SER A 301 38.19 30.17 -42.71
N TYR A 302 38.65 31.40 -42.54
CA TYR A 302 39.44 32.16 -43.51
C TYR A 302 40.45 32.99 -42.73
#